data_AF-A0A962IL89-F1
#
_entry.id   AF-A0A962IL89-F1
#
_cell.length_a   1.000
_cell.length_b   1.000
_cell.length_c   1.000
_cell.angle_alpha   90.00
_cell.angle_beta   90.00
_cell.angle_gamma   90.00
#
_symmetry.space_group_name_H-M   'P 1'
#
loop_
_entity.id
_entity.type
_entity.pdbx_description
1 polymer ?
#
loop_
_entity_poly.entity_id
_entity_poly.type
_entity_poly.pdbx_seq_one_letter_code
_entity_poly.pdbx_strand_id
1 'polypeptide(L)' 'MTVRLSGPLRDFVAANVGADGEFENVSEYVRDLIRRDKARAEQAALDRLKAELQHAFAAPASAYHPLTAAEVIARNRG' A
#
# COMPACT_ATOMS: atom_id res chain seq x y z
N MET A 1 2.70 -10.88 20.18
CA MET A 1 2.02 -11.73 19.17
C MET A 1 2.96 -12.88 18.82
N THR A 2 2.48 -14.12 18.77
CA THR A 2 3.31 -15.29 18.46
C THR A 2 2.99 -15.76 17.05
N VAL A 3 4.00 -15.78 16.17
CA VAL A 3 3.87 -16.23 14.78
C VAL A 3 4.41 -17.65 14.68
N ARG A 4 3.63 -18.57 14.11
CA ARG A 4 4.07 -19.94 13.85
C ARG A 4 4.47 -20.06 12.38
N LEU A 5 5.72 -20.46 12.15
CA LEU A 5 6.24 -20.79 10.83
C LEU A 5 6.47 -22.31 10.78
N SER A 6 6.03 -22.95 9.70
CA SER A 6 6.14 -24.40 9.51
C SER A 6 6.62 -24.75 8.11
N GLY A 7 7.19 -25.96 7.98
CA GLY A 7 7.63 -26.50 6.70
C GLY A 7 8.64 -25.58 5.99
N PRO A 8 8.53 -25.42 4.65
CA PRO A 8 9.49 -24.69 3.84
C PRO A 8 9.75 -23.24 4.30
N LEU A 9 8.75 -22.57 4.88
CA LEU A 9 8.91 -21.20 5.37
C LEU A 9 9.80 -21.12 6.61
N ARG A 10 9.74 -22.13 7.50
CA ARG A 10 10.63 -22.20 8.65
C ARG A 10 12.08 -22.36 8.19
N ASP A 11 12.31 -23.26 7.25
CA ASP A 11 13.65 -23.57 6.76
C ASP A 11 14.23 -22.37 5.99
N PHE A 12 13.39 -21.66 5.22
CA PHE A 12 13.78 -20.41 4.57
C PHE A 12 14.18 -19.34 5.59
N VAL A 13 13.35 -19.09 6.62
CA VAL A 13 13.69 -18.09 7.65
C VAL A 13 14.94 -18.52 8.42
N ALA A 14 15.11 -19.81 8.73
CA ALA A 14 16.28 -20.33 9.42
C ALA A 14 17.59 -20.08 8.63
N ALA A 15 17.55 -20.11 7.30
CA ALA A 15 18.69 -19.79 6.45
C ALA A 15 19.03 -18.28 6.39
N ASN A 16 18.11 -17.41 6.83
CA ASN A 16 18.27 -15.95 6.80
C ASN A 16 18.51 -15.34 8.20
N VAL A 17 18.48 -16.14 9.27
CA VAL A 17 18.65 -15.67 10.64
C VAL A 17 19.79 -16.40 11.37
N GLY A 18 20.48 -15.70 12.27
CA GLY A 18 21.58 -16.26 13.07
C GLY A 18 22.95 -15.74 12.62
N ALA A 19 24.03 -16.39 13.06
CA ALA A 19 25.41 -15.88 12.91
C ALA A 19 25.84 -15.62 11.45
N ASP A 20 25.34 -16.44 10.52
CA ASP A 20 25.61 -16.32 9.09
C ASP A 20 24.45 -15.68 8.30
N GLY A 21 23.36 -15.30 9.00
CA GLY A 21 22.16 -14.72 8.41
C GLY A 21 22.18 -13.19 8.38
N GLU A 22 21.38 -12.59 7.49
CA GLU A 22 21.24 -11.12 7.40
C GLU A 22 20.53 -10.53 8.64
N PHE A 23 19.81 -11.36 9.39
CA PHE A 23 19.03 -10.96 10.56
C PHE A 23 19.47 -11.71 11.81
N GLU A 24 19.46 -11.04 12.97
CA GLU A 24 19.87 -11.68 14.22
C GLU A 24 18.86 -12.74 14.68
N ASN A 25 17.56 -12.50 14.42
CA ASN A 25 16.49 -13.41 14.82
C ASN A 25 15.26 -13.29 13.91
N VAL A 26 14.37 -14.28 14.06
CA VAL A 26 13.09 -14.37 13.32
C VAL A 26 12.21 -13.13 13.49
N SER A 27 12.22 -12.51 14.69
CA SER A 27 11.37 -11.35 14.93
C SER A 27 11.83 -10.12 14.16
N GLU A 28 13.14 -9.97 13.93
CA GLU A 28 13.68 -8.91 13.06
C GLU A 28 13.29 -9.15 11.61
N TYR A 29 13.48 -10.37 11.13
CA TYR A 29 13.10 -10.74 9.77
C TYR A 29 11.60 -10.47 9.50
N VAL A 30 10.72 -10.90 10.42
CA VAL A 30 9.29 -10.66 10.31
C VAL A 30 8.95 -9.16 10.37
N ARG A 31 9.60 -8.38 11.25
CA ARG A 31 9.39 -6.93 11.31
C ARG A 31 9.79 -6.26 10.01
N ASP A 32 10.89 -6.68 9.40
CA ASP A 32 11.34 -6.14 8.13
C ASP A 32 10.36 -6.49 6.99
N LEU A 33 9.89 -7.74 6.94
CA LEU A 33 8.85 -8.15 5.99
C LEU A 33 7.57 -7.32 6.13
N ILE A 34 7.11 -7.06 7.36
CA ILE A 34 5.93 -6.23 7.62
C ILE A 34 6.16 -4.80 7.15
N ARG A 35 7.36 -4.22 7.37
CA ARG A 35 7.68 -2.87 6.87
C ARG A 35 7.65 -2.81 5.36
N ARG A 36 8.28 -3.78 4.68
CA ARG A 36 8.27 -3.87 3.21
C ARG A 36 6.85 -4.05 2.68
N ASP A 37 6.03 -4.87 3.35
CA ASP A 37 4.64 -5.09 2.98
C ASP A 37 3.79 -3.83 3.11
N LYS A 38 3.90 -3.16 4.26
CA LYS A 38 3.27 -1.87 4.50
C LYS A 38 3.68 -0.85 3.42
N ALA A 39 4.97 -0.72 3.14
CA ALA A 39 5.47 0.23 2.14
C ALA A 39 4.94 -0.08 0.73
N ARG A 40 4.89 -1.35 0.33
CA ARG A 40 4.29 -1.77 -0.96
C ARG A 40 2.81 -1.43 -1.03
N ALA A 41 2.05 -1.70 0.04
CA ALA A 41 0.62 -1.41 0.08
C ALA A 41 0.35 0.10 -0.02
N GLU A 42 1.11 0.92 0.71
CA GLU A 42 1.00 2.38 0.67
C GLU A 42 1.37 2.93 -0.70
N GLN A 43 2.46 2.43 -1.30
CA GLN A 43 2.88 2.84 -2.65
C GLN A 43 1.82 2.49 -3.69
N ALA A 44 1.27 1.26 -3.65
CA ALA A 44 0.21 0.84 -4.57
C ALA A 44 -1.07 1.70 -4.44
N ALA A 45 -1.44 2.07 -3.22
CA ALA A 45 -2.58 2.96 -2.98
C ALA A 45 -2.34 4.36 -3.55
N LEU A 46 -1.13 4.90 -3.37
CA LEU A 46 -0.75 6.20 -3.90
C LEU A 46 -0.67 6.20 -5.43
N ASP A 47 -0.08 5.17 -6.03
CA ASP A 47 0.04 5.04 -7.48
C ASP A 47 -1.33 4.91 -8.15
N ARG A 48 -2.25 4.17 -7.52
CA ARG A 48 -3.64 4.10 -7.98
C ARG A 48 -4.30 5.48 -7.97
N LEU A 49 -4.22 6.21 -6.86
CA LEU A 49 -4.80 7.56 -6.78
C LEU A 49 -4.19 8.50 -7.82
N LYS A 50 -2.86 8.44 -8.00
CA LYS A 50 -2.16 9.23 -9.00
C LYS A 50 -2.65 8.92 -10.41
N ALA A 51 -2.81 7.63 -10.75
CA ALA A 51 -3.32 7.22 -12.06
C ALA A 51 -4.75 7.72 -12.30
N GLU A 52 -5.63 7.61 -11.30
CA GLU A 52 -7.00 8.11 -11.37
C GLU A 52 -7.04 9.64 -11.58
N LEU A 53 -6.23 10.39 -10.83
CA LEU A 53 -6.12 11.84 -11.00
C LEU A 53 -5.51 12.23 -12.34
N GLN A 54 -4.45 11.57 -12.79
CA GLN A 54 -3.82 11.84 -14.09
C GLN A 54 -4.82 11.62 -15.22
N HIS A 55 -5.62 10.56 -15.15
CA HIS A 55 -6.67 10.31 -16.12
C HIS A 55 -7.72 11.43 -16.11
N ALA A 56 -8.19 11.85 -14.93
CA ALA A 56 -9.17 12.93 -14.79
C ALA A 56 -8.63 14.28 -15.28
N PHE A 57 -7.36 14.60 -15.03
CA PHE A 57 -6.71 15.85 -15.44
C PHE A 57 -6.27 15.88 -16.91
N ALA A 58 -6.18 14.73 -17.57
CA ALA A 58 -5.93 14.66 -19.01
C ALA A 58 -7.15 15.07 -19.85
N ALA A 59 -8.31 15.30 -19.23
CA ALA A 59 -9.50 15.80 -19.91
C ALA A 59 -9.26 17.19 -20.50
N PRO A 60 -9.82 17.52 -21.69
CA PRO A 60 -9.68 18.84 -22.27
C PRO A 60 -10.37 19.89 -21.38
N ALA A 61 -9.87 21.13 -21.43
CA ALA A 61 -10.43 22.26 -20.67
C ALA A 61 -11.95 22.44 -20.90
N SER A 62 -12.44 22.12 -22.10
CA SER A 62 -13.86 22.19 -22.46
C SER A 62 -14.75 21.20 -21.70
N ALA A 63 -14.19 20.15 -21.11
CA ALA A 63 -14.91 19.19 -20.28
C ALA A 63 -15.11 19.69 -18.84
N TYR A 64 -14.45 20.78 -18.45
CA TYR A 64 -14.63 21.40 -17.13
C TYR A 64 -15.75 22.43 -17.18
N HIS A 65 -16.61 22.41 -16.16
CA HIS A 65 -17.70 23.35 -16.00
C HIS A 65 -17.63 24.01 -14.62
N PRO A 66 -17.93 25.31 -14.50
CA PRO A 66 -18.11 25.96 -13.21
C PRO A 66 -19.17 25.22 -12.41
N LEU A 67 -18.89 24.97 -11.13
CA LEU A 67 -19.81 24.32 -10.22
C LEU A 67 -19.63 24.90 -8.82
N THR A 68 -20.75 25.25 -8.19
CA THR A 68 -20.80 25.76 -6.83
C THR A 68 -21.13 24.65 -5.83
N ALA A 69 -20.71 24.82 -4.58
CA ALA A 69 -21.07 23.90 -3.52
C ALA A 69 -22.59 23.78 -3.34
N ALA A 70 -23.34 24.87 -3.55
CA ALA A 70 -24.80 24.88 -3.44
C ALA A 70 -25.47 23.96 -4.48
N GLU A 71 -24.99 23.98 -5.73
CA GLU A 71 -25.47 23.11 -6.81
C GLU A 71 -25.19 21.63 -6.50
N VAL A 72 -24.01 21.31 -5.95
CA VAL A 72 -23.68 19.94 -5.52
C VAL A 72 -24.61 19.48 -4.40
N ILE A 73 -24.84 20.30 -3.38
CA ILE A 73 -25.71 19.96 -2.24
C ILE A 73 -27.15 19.75 -2.70
N ALA A 74 -27.67 20.64 -3.55
CA ALA A 74 -29.02 20.52 -4.10
C ALA A 74 -29.20 19.21 -4.89
N ARG A 75 -28.19 18.82 -5.69
CA ARG A 75 -28.20 17.58 -6.47
C ARG A 75 -28.27 16.30 -5.63
N ASN A 76 -27.70 16.30 -4.42
CA ASN A 76 -27.58 15.11 -3.57
C ASN A 76 -28.62 15.06 -2.42
N ARG A 77 -29.58 15.98 -2.37
CA ARG A 77 -30.62 16.07 -1.33
C ARG A 77 -31.89 15.24 -1.62
N GLY A 78 -31.79 14.23 -2.49
CA GLY A 78 -32.86 13.24 -2.71
C GLY A 78 -32.91 12.22 -1.58
#